data_AF-A0A2I3BRE4-F1
#
_entry.id   AF-A0A2I3BRE4-F1
#
_cell.length_a   1.000
_cell.length_b   1.000
_cell.length_c   1.000
_cell.angle_alpha   90.00
_cell.angle_beta   90.00
_cell.angle_gamma   90.00
#
_symmetry.space_group_name_H-M   'P 1'
#
loop_
_entity.id
_entity.type
_entity.pdbx_description
1 polymer ?
#
loop_
_entity_poly.entity_id
_entity_poly.type
_entity_poly.pdbx_seq_one_letter_code
_entity_poly.pdbx_strand_id
1 'polypeptide(L)'
;MDPEEQELLNDYRYRSYSSVIEKALRNFESSSEWADLISSLGKLNKALQSNLKYSLLPRRLIISKRLAQCLHPALPSGVHLKALETYEIIFKIVGTKWLAKDLFLY
;
A
#
# COMPACT_ATOMS: atom_id res chain seq x y z
N MET A 1 6.94 -8.57 18.11
CA MET A 1 6.93 -8.61 16.63
C MET A 1 6.98 -10.07 16.23
N ASP A 2 6.21 -10.48 15.22
CA ASP A 2 6.16 -11.88 14.78
C ASP A 2 7.56 -12.33 14.31
N PRO A 3 8.06 -13.53 14.65
CA PRO A 3 9.36 -14.02 14.18
C PRO A 3 9.51 -13.96 12.65
N GLU A 4 8.43 -14.25 11.90
CA GLU A 4 8.38 -14.16 10.44
C GLU A 4 8.63 -12.71 9.95
N GLU A 5 8.13 -11.73 10.69
CA GLU A 5 8.34 -10.31 10.40
C GLU A 5 9.78 -9.88 10.70
N GLN A 6 10.40 -10.41 11.77
CA GLN A 6 11.81 -10.14 12.09
C GLN A 6 12.77 -10.70 11.03
N GLU A 7 12.51 -11.90 10.52
CA GLU A 7 13.32 -12.49 9.44
C GLU A 7 13.26 -11.64 8.16
N LEU A 8 12.07 -11.15 7.81
CA LEU A 8 11.87 -10.30 6.64
C LEU A 8 12.62 -8.97 6.76
N LEU A 9 12.67 -8.36 7.95
CA LEU A 9 13.44 -7.12 8.14
C LEU A 9 14.95 -7.30 7.90
N ASN A 10 15.48 -8.51 8.06
CA ASN A 10 16.88 -8.83 7.79
C ASN A 10 17.13 -9.17 6.31
N ASP A 11 16.11 -9.56 5.54
CA ASP A 11 16.21 -9.83 4.10
C ASP A 11 16.50 -8.54 3.32
N TYR A 12 17.62 -8.50 2.59
CA TYR A 12 18.01 -7.35 1.77
C TYR A 12 16.99 -7.02 0.66
N ARG A 13 16.34 -8.04 0.07
CA ARG A 13 15.35 -7.85 -0.99
C ARG A 13 14.07 -7.24 -0.43
N TYR A 14 13.69 -7.65 0.78
CA TYR A 14 12.55 -7.07 1.48
C TYR A 14 12.80 -5.59 1.84
N ARG A 15 13.99 -5.27 2.36
CA ARG A 15 14.40 -3.88 2.62
C ARG A 15 14.41 -3.02 1.35
N SER A 16 14.89 -3.57 0.23
CA SER A 16 14.85 -2.90 -1.07
C SER A 16 13.40 -2.65 -1.52
N TYR A 17 12.53 -3.65 -1.40
CA TYR A 17 11.09 -3.51 -1.67
C TYR A 17 10.43 -2.45 -0.80
N SER A 18 10.72 -2.42 0.50
CA SER A 18 10.27 -1.37 1.42
C SER A 18 10.71 0.02 0.98
N SER A 19 11.95 0.18 0.50
CA SER A 19 12.45 1.45 -0.03
C SER A 19 11.68 1.92 -1.27
N VAL A 20 11.32 1.00 -2.17
CA VAL A 20 10.49 1.31 -3.35
C VAL A 20 9.10 1.77 -2.93
N ILE A 21 8.49 1.09 -1.95
CA ILE A 21 7.17 1.44 -1.41
C ILE A 21 7.20 2.81 -0.72
N GLU A 22 8.22 3.09 0.09
CA GLU A 22 8.41 4.41 0.71
C GLU A 22 8.54 5.54 -0.32
N LYS A 23 9.32 5.33 -1.37
CA LYS A 23 9.43 6.30 -2.48
C LYS A 23 8.08 6.56 -3.14
N ALA A 24 7.27 5.52 -3.35
CA ALA A 24 5.91 5.68 -3.88
C ALA A 24 5.01 6.47 -2.91
N LEU A 25 5.07 6.16 -1.61
CA LEU A 25 4.26 6.83 -0.58
C LEU A 25 4.56 8.32 -0.42
N ARG A 26 5.80 8.77 -0.68
CA ARG A 26 6.15 10.21 -0.65
C ARG A 26 5.37 11.05 -1.65
N ASN A 27 4.85 10.48 -2.75
CA ASN A 27 4.05 11.24 -3.72
C ASN A 27 2.72 11.75 -3.13
N PHE A 28 2.20 11.09 -2.09
CA PHE A 28 0.99 11.54 -1.40
C PHE A 28 1.22 12.78 -0.53
N GLU A 29 2.46 13.06 -0.13
CA GLU A 29 2.79 14.24 0.68
C GLU A 29 2.79 15.53 -0.15
N SER A 30 3.05 15.42 -1.45
CA SER A 30 3.06 16.54 -2.39
C SER A 30 1.78 16.64 -3.23
N SER A 31 0.74 15.86 -2.92
CA SER A 31 -0.52 15.88 -3.68
C SER A 31 -1.37 17.09 -3.26
N SER A 32 -1.69 17.97 -4.21
CA SER A 32 -2.50 19.17 -3.98
C SER A 32 -3.91 19.06 -4.55
N GLU A 33 -4.10 18.20 -5.55
CA GLU A 33 -5.36 18.03 -6.24
C GLU A 33 -5.72 16.56 -6.42
N TRP A 34 -6.99 16.29 -6.74
CA TRP A 34 -7.49 14.90 -6.80
C TRP A 34 -6.78 14.07 -7.87
N ALA A 35 -6.33 14.69 -8.97
CA ALA A 35 -5.58 14.02 -10.02
C ALA A 35 -4.20 13.51 -9.52
N ASP A 36 -3.57 14.23 -8.59
CA ASP A 36 -2.31 13.81 -7.96
C ASP A 36 -2.51 12.53 -7.14
N LEU A 37 -3.66 12.39 -6.48
CA LEU A 37 -4.00 11.17 -5.73
C LEU A 37 -4.13 9.97 -6.66
N ILE A 38 -4.76 10.12 -7.83
CA ILE A 38 -4.83 9.04 -8.84
C ILE A 38 -3.42 8.67 -9.32
N SER A 39 -2.58 9.66 -9.61
CA SER A 39 -1.18 9.45 -10.01
C SER A 39 -0.37 8.74 -8.92
N SER A 40 -0.54 9.16 -7.67
CA SER A 40 0.13 8.58 -6.50
C SER A 40 -0.30 7.14 -6.24
N LEU A 41 -1.61 6.84 -6.34
CA LEU A 41 -2.13 5.48 -6.28
C LEU A 41 -1.58 4.62 -7.44
N GLY A 42 -1.49 5.16 -8.64
CA GLY A 42 -0.88 4.47 -9.79
C GLY A 42 0.57 4.09 -9.56
N LYS A 43 1.38 4.99 -8.98
CA LYS A 43 2.77 4.72 -8.59
C LYS A 43 2.86 3.69 -7.46
N LEU A 44 1.96 3.76 -6.48
CA LEU A 44 1.87 2.78 -5.39
C LEU A 44 1.50 1.39 -5.91
N ASN A 45 0.55 1.28 -6.85
CA ASN A 45 0.17 0.01 -7.46
C ASN A 45 1.34 -0.65 -8.19
N LYS A 46 2.11 0.13 -8.96
CA LYS A 46 3.34 -0.37 -9.60
C LYS A 46 4.37 -0.83 -8.58
N ALA A 47 4.55 -0.07 -7.49
CA ALA A 47 5.46 -0.46 -6.42
C ALA A 47 5.01 -1.77 -5.76
N LEU A 48 3.73 -1.91 -5.36
CA LEU A 48 3.17 -3.11 -4.74
C LEU A 48 3.36 -4.36 -5.62
N GLN A 49 3.17 -4.21 -6.93
CA GLN A 49 3.32 -5.31 -7.88
C GLN A 49 4.78 -5.61 -8.25
N SER A 50 5.75 -4.78 -7.86
CA SER A 50 7.17 -5.01 -8.17
C SER A 50 7.77 -6.22 -7.46
N ASN A 51 7.14 -6.70 -6.39
CA ASN A 51 7.63 -7.85 -5.64
C ASN A 51 6.51 -8.66 -4.94
N LEU A 52 5.86 -9.53 -5.71
CA LEU A 52 4.75 -10.38 -5.24
C LEU A 52 5.18 -11.58 -4.38
N LYS A 53 6.49 -11.80 -4.17
CA LYS A 53 7.01 -12.88 -3.31
C LYS A 53 6.59 -12.68 -1.85
N TYR A 54 6.50 -11.43 -1.40
CA TYR A 54 6.29 -11.09 0.00
C TYR A 54 4.82 -10.82 0.27
N SER A 55 4.20 -11.68 1.08
CA SER A 55 2.83 -11.49 1.54
C SER A 55 2.71 -10.46 2.67
N LEU A 56 3.80 -10.17 3.38
CA LEU A 56 3.84 -9.09 4.36
C LEU A 56 4.13 -7.74 3.68
N LEU A 57 3.13 -6.86 3.62
CA LEU A 57 3.31 -5.55 3.01
C LEU A 57 4.16 -4.62 3.89
N PRO A 58 5.27 -4.06 3.35
CA PRO A 58 6.01 -3.03 4.06
C PRO A 58 5.16 -1.76 4.17
N ARG A 59 5.29 -1.04 5.29
CA ARG A 59 4.56 0.22 5.55
C ARG A 59 3.03 0.09 5.48
N ARG A 60 2.46 -1.09 5.76
CA ARG A 60 1.01 -1.39 5.72
C ARG A 60 0.13 -0.32 6.40
N LEU A 61 0.53 0.16 7.58
CA LEU A 61 -0.20 1.22 8.29
C LEU A 61 -0.29 2.54 7.49
N ILE A 62 0.79 2.95 6.80
CA ILE A 62 0.81 4.20 6.03
C ILE A 62 0.00 4.02 4.75
N ILE A 63 0.14 2.87 4.08
CA ILE A 63 -0.65 2.51 2.89
C ILE A 63 -2.15 2.63 3.22
N SER A 64 -2.59 1.98 4.30
CA SER A 64 -3.97 2.03 4.78
C SER A 64 -4.48 3.45 5.03
N LYS A 65 -3.70 4.29 5.72
CA LYS A 65 -4.07 5.69 5.96
C LYS A 65 -4.24 6.48 4.66
N ARG A 66 -3.37 6.26 3.67
CA ARG A 66 -3.48 6.91 2.36
C ARG A 66 -4.69 6.42 1.58
N LEU A 67 -5.00 5.12 1.64
CA LEU A 67 -6.20 4.58 1.01
C LEU A 67 -7.48 5.12 1.65
N ALA A 68 -7.55 5.20 2.98
CA ALA A 68 -8.68 5.81 3.68
C ALA A 68 -8.84 7.28 3.28
N GLN A 69 -7.75 8.05 3.17
CA GLN A 69 -7.78 9.42 2.65
C GLN A 69 -8.38 9.47 1.24
N CYS A 70 -7.97 8.55 0.36
CA CYS A 70 -8.48 8.46 -1.01
C CYS A 70 -9.96 8.06 -1.09
N LEU A 71 -10.58 7.57 -0.01
CA LEU A 71 -12.02 7.27 0.07
C LEU A 71 -12.84 8.38 0.74
N HIS A 72 -12.24 9.54 1.03
CA HIS A 72 -12.96 10.66 1.62
C HIS A 72 -14.14 11.10 0.73
N PRO A 73 -15.35 11.35 1.29
CA PRO A 73 -16.56 11.65 0.49
C PRO A 73 -16.45 12.89 -0.41
N ALA A 74 -15.58 13.84 -0.07
CA ALA A 74 -15.36 15.05 -0.88
C ALA A 74 -14.50 14.81 -2.14
N LEU A 75 -13.91 13.61 -2.30
CA LEU A 75 -13.12 13.27 -3.48
C LEU A 75 -14.01 12.69 -4.60
N PRO A 76 -13.62 12.86 -5.88
CA PRO A 76 -14.40 12.34 -6.99
C PRO A 76 -14.30 10.80 -7.08
N SER A 77 -15.33 10.19 -7.68
CA SER A 77 -15.46 8.72 -7.83
C SER A 77 -14.26 8.08 -8.53
N GLY A 78 -13.55 8.79 -9.40
CA GLY A 78 -12.32 8.30 -10.03
C GLY A 78 -11.20 8.01 -9.04
N VAL A 79 -11.07 8.80 -7.96
CA VAL A 79 -10.09 8.53 -6.88
C VAL A 79 -10.54 7.33 -6.07
N HIS A 80 -11.85 7.24 -5.76
CA HIS A 80 -12.42 6.11 -5.01
C HIS A 80 -12.21 4.79 -5.74
N LEU A 81 -12.55 4.73 -7.03
CA LEU A 81 -12.34 3.55 -7.86
C LEU A 81 -10.87 3.14 -7.88
N LYS A 82 -9.96 4.11 -8.02
CA LYS A 82 -8.53 3.82 -8.02
C LYS A 82 -8.03 3.26 -6.69
N ALA A 83 -8.58 3.75 -5.57
CA ALA A 83 -8.27 3.22 -4.25
C ALA A 83 -8.79 1.78 -4.07
N LEU A 84 -10.00 1.48 -4.55
CA LEU A 84 -10.57 0.13 -4.53
C LEU A 84 -9.75 -0.87 -5.36
N GLU A 85 -9.26 -0.46 -6.53
CA GLU A 85 -8.30 -1.28 -7.30
C GLU A 85 -7.00 -1.55 -6.50
N THR A 86 -6.52 -0.56 -5.74
CA THR A 86 -5.36 -0.75 -4.86
C THR A 86 -5.65 -1.72 -3.71
N TYR A 87 -6.84 -1.66 -3.09
CA TYR A 87 -7.28 -2.64 -2.10
C TYR A 87 -7.31 -4.05 -2.68
N GLU A 88 -7.81 -4.23 -3.91
CA GLU A 88 -7.82 -5.53 -4.59
C GLU A 88 -6.40 -6.10 -4.76
N ILE A 89 -5.44 -5.27 -5.17
CA ILE A 89 -4.02 -5.66 -5.28
C ILE A 89 -3.49 -6.09 -3.92
N ILE A 90 -3.75 -5.29 -2.88
CA ILE A 90 -3.31 -5.58 -1.51
C ILE A 90 -3.86 -6.93 -1.04
N PHE A 91 -5.16 -7.16 -1.16
CA PHE A 91 -5.80 -8.39 -0.69
C PHE A 91 -5.30 -9.64 -1.43
N LYS A 92 -4.94 -9.50 -2.72
CA LYS A 92 -4.27 -10.57 -3.47
C LYS A 92 -2.85 -10.85 -2.97
N ILE A 93 -2.10 -9.84 -2.55
CA ILE A 93 -0.73 -9.99 -2.04
C ILE A 93 -0.73 -10.59 -0.63
N VAL A 94 -1.53 -10.03 0.30
CA VAL A 94 -1.48 -10.42 1.72
C VAL A 94 -2.08 -11.79 1.97
N GLY A 95 -3.10 -12.17 1.19
CA GLY A 95 -3.85 -13.40 1.39
C GLY A 95 -4.58 -13.43 2.74
N THR A 96 -5.29 -14.52 3.02
CA THR A 96 -6.17 -14.63 4.19
C THR A 96 -5.43 -14.59 5.53
N LYS A 97 -4.23 -15.19 5.61
CA LYS A 97 -3.42 -15.25 6.85
C LYS A 97 -3.05 -13.85 7.36
N TRP A 98 -2.49 -13.01 6.50
CA TRP A 98 -2.08 -11.67 6.89
C TRP A 98 -3.27 -10.72 6.95
N LEU A 99 -4.26 -10.88 6.06
CA LEU A 99 -5.50 -10.10 6.15
C LEU A 99 -6.18 -10.28 7.50
N ALA A 100 -6.27 -11.49 8.04
CA ALA A 100 -6.87 -11.72 9.35
C ALA A 100 -6.12 -10.98 10.49
N LYS A 101 -4.79 -10.87 10.39
CA LYS A 101 -3.98 -10.14 11.37
C LYS A 101 -4.13 -8.62 11.25
N ASP A 102 -4.21 -8.13 10.02
CA ASP A 102 -4.17 -6.71 9.70
C ASP A 102 -5.55 -6.15 9.30
N LEU A 103 -6.65 -6.88 9.51
CA LEU A 103 -7.99 -6.49 9.04
C LEU A 103 -8.41 -5.12 9.57
N PHE A 104 -8.03 -4.79 10.80
CA PHE A 104 -8.31 -3.50 11.42
C PHE A 104 -7.61 -2.31 10.75
N LEU A 105 -6.65 -2.57 9.85
CA LEU A 105 -5.98 -1.54 9.05
C LEU A 105 -6.74 -1.21 7.75
N TYR A 106 -7.71 -2.01 7.32
CA TYR A 106 -8.38 -1.86 6.02
C TYR A 106 -9.87 -1.57 6.22
#